data_AF-A0A9E5HEA2-F1
#
_entry.id   AF-A0A9E5HEA2-F1
#
_cell.length_a   1.000
_cell.length_b   1.000
_cell.length_c   1.000
_cell.angle_alpha   90.00
_cell.angle_beta   90.00
_cell.angle_gamma   90.00
#
_symmetry.space_group_name_H-M   'P 1'
#
loop_
_entity.id
_entity.type
_entity.pdbx_description
1 polymer ?
#
loop_
_entity_poly.entity_id
_entity_poly.type
_entity_poly.pdbx_seq_one_letter_code
_entity_poly.pdbx_strand_id
1 'polypeptide(L)'
;SAGNIENSLIRNSHDNCIIIQFHPRQEYLTTLSAGLLVLDETFRVVAANRRGNAFISSEKDLMGKHFDELFDNNIESLIQHLATGEVLRVRDNVGSAVSIRCVANKAAFALARMSLSGAELPKAPSRVRVKNHFRDVVIGDKALGAQLSKISSVLHENPVIHIRGDVGTGKSLTARMLHAASERDGEFVSVDCSMLSDSTVKEVFFGTEDASTGILGRAKFGTLHLDNVDSLPKSIQPVIKHLITHHEVMNPITFQGDATDILLLSSTSMELKKSEFVNGLHLLLTGQEISLPNTRDRSDLREIILNIVAYKAPSLKFDDKALELLLSHDWPENFHEVRSTIDQLIRKCEKIITETDILSTGLIMVMFQKPHDSLECLEPLSTNICLNII
;
A
#
# COMPACT_ATOMS: atom_id res chain seq x y z
N SER A 1 0.29 -24.82 -6.38
CA SER A 1 -0.04 -25.64 -5.19
C SER A 1 -1.55 -25.63 -4.97
N ALA A 2 -2.13 -26.62 -4.28
CA ALA A 2 -3.57 -26.72 -4.06
C ALA A 2 -4.19 -25.45 -3.44
N GLY A 3 -3.47 -24.75 -2.55
CA GLY A 3 -3.91 -23.48 -1.94
C GLY A 3 -4.02 -22.29 -2.91
N ASN A 4 -3.25 -22.28 -4.02
CA ASN A 4 -3.39 -21.23 -5.04
C ASN A 4 -4.68 -21.39 -5.84
N ILE A 5 -5.07 -22.65 -6.08
CA ILE A 5 -6.30 -23.00 -6.80
C ILE A 5 -7.50 -22.68 -5.91
N GLU A 6 -7.45 -23.05 -4.63
CA GLU A 6 -8.52 -22.76 -3.65
C GLU A 6 -8.74 -21.25 -3.45
N ASN A 7 -7.68 -20.47 -3.23
CA ASN A 7 -7.79 -19.02 -3.05
C ASN A 7 -8.27 -18.31 -4.32
N SER A 8 -7.85 -18.78 -5.50
CA SER A 8 -8.31 -18.22 -6.79
C SER A 8 -9.76 -18.60 -7.07
N LEU A 9 -10.17 -19.83 -6.75
CA LEU A 9 -11.55 -20.30 -6.89
C LEU A 9 -12.49 -19.53 -5.97
N ILE A 10 -12.13 -19.34 -4.70
CA ILE A 10 -12.96 -18.60 -3.73
C ILE A 10 -13.12 -17.14 -4.16
N ARG A 11 -12.03 -16.50 -4.62
CA ARG A 11 -12.10 -15.12 -5.12
C ARG A 11 -13.00 -15.01 -6.35
N ASN A 12 -12.79 -15.86 -7.36
CA ASN A 12 -13.53 -15.78 -8.62
C ASN A 12 -14.99 -16.26 -8.52
N SER A 13 -15.33 -17.14 -7.57
CA SER A 13 -16.71 -17.65 -7.41
C SER A 13 -17.59 -16.77 -6.52
N HIS A 14 -17.01 -15.80 -5.81
CA HIS A 14 -17.71 -14.96 -4.83
C HIS A 14 -17.44 -13.46 -5.02
N ASP A 15 -17.36 -12.99 -6.27
CA ASP A 15 -17.12 -11.57 -6.59
C ASP A 15 -18.22 -10.63 -6.05
N ASN A 16 -19.43 -11.15 -5.83
CA ASN A 16 -20.57 -10.44 -5.24
C ASN A 16 -20.67 -10.55 -3.71
N CYS A 17 -19.70 -11.20 -3.05
CA CYS A 17 -19.67 -11.35 -1.60
C CYS A 17 -18.45 -10.65 -1.01
N ILE A 18 -18.50 -10.22 0.24
CA ILE A 18 -17.38 -9.55 0.91
C ILE A 18 -16.30 -10.58 1.15
N ILE A 19 -15.05 -10.30 0.78
CA ILE A 19 -13.94 -11.22 1.05
C ILE A 19 -13.00 -10.56 2.04
N ILE A 20 -12.84 -11.16 3.21
CA ILE A 20 -11.90 -10.75 4.24
C ILE A 20 -10.71 -11.69 4.24
N GLN A 21 -9.53 -11.13 4.05
CA GLN A 21 -8.26 -11.78 4.34
C GLN A 21 -7.91 -11.58 5.80
N PHE A 22 -7.42 -12.63 6.44
CA PHE A 22 -7.00 -12.53 7.83
C PHE A 22 -5.81 -13.40 8.16
N HIS A 23 -4.97 -12.92 9.07
CA HIS A 23 -3.78 -13.63 9.52
C HIS A 23 -3.31 -13.08 10.89
N PRO A 24 -2.80 -13.91 11.82
CA PRO A 24 -2.25 -13.44 13.11
C PRO A 24 -1.08 -12.45 12.99
N ARG A 25 -0.42 -12.46 11.84
CA ARG A 25 0.72 -11.60 11.47
C ARG A 25 0.37 -10.83 10.20
N GLN A 26 0.40 -9.51 10.28
CA GLN A 26 -0.02 -8.59 9.21
C GLN A 26 0.79 -8.80 7.92
N GLU A 27 2.07 -9.15 8.04
CA GLU A 27 3.01 -9.34 6.93
C GLU A 27 2.59 -10.48 6.00
N TYR A 28 1.78 -11.42 6.49
CA TYR A 28 1.33 -12.57 5.71
C TYR A 28 -0.07 -12.40 5.10
N LEU A 29 -0.75 -11.27 5.32
CA LEU A 29 -2.10 -11.01 4.78
C LEU A 29 -2.17 -11.03 3.25
N THR A 30 -1.13 -10.56 2.58
CA THR A 30 -1.04 -10.52 1.12
C THR A 30 -0.48 -11.81 0.53
N THR A 31 -0.05 -12.75 1.38
CA THR A 31 0.50 -14.02 0.95
C THR A 31 -0.58 -15.09 0.83
N LEU A 32 -0.21 -16.20 0.21
CA LEU A 32 -1.07 -17.38 0.11
C LEU A 32 -1.41 -17.97 1.48
N SER A 33 -0.62 -17.65 2.51
CA SER A 33 -0.77 -18.10 3.90
C SER A 33 -1.93 -17.45 4.64
N ALA A 34 -2.57 -16.40 4.10
CA ALA A 34 -3.75 -15.79 4.69
C ALA A 34 -4.97 -16.73 4.69
N GLY A 35 -5.74 -16.66 5.76
CA GLY A 35 -7.11 -17.16 5.79
C GLY A 35 -8.01 -16.28 4.93
N LEU A 36 -9.02 -16.89 4.30
CA LEU A 36 -10.08 -16.19 3.59
C LEU A 36 -11.41 -16.49 4.28
N LEU A 37 -12.18 -15.43 4.55
CA LEU A 37 -13.55 -15.46 5.02
C LEU A 37 -14.42 -14.73 4.00
N VAL A 38 -15.46 -15.37 3.50
CA VAL A 38 -16.41 -14.77 2.56
C VAL A 38 -17.73 -14.53 3.28
N LEU A 39 -18.22 -13.30 3.23
CA LEU A 39 -19.47 -12.88 3.86
C LEU A 39 -20.51 -12.45 2.82
N ASP A 40 -21.78 -12.76 3.06
CA ASP A 40 -22.90 -12.22 2.28
C ASP A 40 -23.21 -10.75 2.64
N GLU A 41 -24.25 -10.20 2.02
CA GLU A 41 -24.74 -8.82 2.25
C GLU A 41 -25.26 -8.59 3.68
N THR A 42 -25.51 -9.65 4.44
CA THR A 42 -25.91 -9.61 5.85
C THR A 42 -24.75 -9.93 6.80
N PHE A 43 -23.50 -9.89 6.30
CA PHE A 43 -22.26 -10.20 7.02
C PHE A 43 -22.19 -11.62 7.60
N ARG A 44 -22.91 -12.58 7.00
CA ARG A 44 -22.84 -13.99 7.39
C ARG A 44 -21.85 -14.76 6.54
N VAL A 45 -21.11 -15.68 7.15
CA VAL A 45 -20.09 -16.49 6.46
C VAL A 45 -20.74 -17.45 5.46
N VAL A 46 -20.41 -17.30 4.19
CA VAL A 46 -20.86 -18.18 3.10
C VAL A 46 -19.74 -19.06 2.54
N ALA A 47 -18.48 -18.75 2.83
CA ALA A 47 -17.36 -19.63 2.55
C ALA A 47 -16.13 -19.24 3.41
N ALA A 48 -15.25 -20.22 3.64
CA ALA A 48 -13.92 -19.98 4.20
C ALA A 48 -12.92 -20.97 3.57
N ASN A 49 -11.67 -20.53 3.37
CA ASN A 49 -10.63 -21.47 2.94
C ASN A 49 -10.16 -22.33 4.12
N ARG A 50 -9.46 -23.44 3.85
CA ARG A 50 -8.96 -24.35 4.90
C ARG A 50 -8.12 -23.65 5.97
N ARG A 51 -7.39 -22.60 5.59
CA ARG A 51 -6.58 -21.78 6.51
C ARG A 51 -7.45 -20.87 7.39
N GLY A 52 -8.53 -20.33 6.85
CA GLY A 52 -9.50 -19.54 7.60
C GLY A 52 -10.14 -20.33 8.73
N ASN A 53 -10.51 -21.59 8.45
CA ASN A 53 -11.00 -22.52 9.49
C ASN A 53 -9.92 -22.89 10.52
N ALA A 54 -8.63 -22.78 10.20
CA ALA A 54 -7.55 -23.16 11.10
C ALA A 54 -7.08 -22.01 12.01
N PHE A 55 -7.29 -20.76 11.60
CA PHE A 55 -6.84 -19.58 12.35
C PHE A 55 -7.88 -19.06 13.35
N ILE A 56 -9.17 -19.34 13.15
CA ILE A 56 -10.23 -19.01 14.10
C ILE A 56 -10.38 -20.21 15.04
N SER A 57 -9.74 -20.15 16.21
CA SER A 57 -9.38 -21.32 17.01
C SER A 57 -10.53 -21.97 17.80
N SER A 58 -11.74 -21.42 17.82
CA SER A 58 -12.83 -21.90 18.68
C SER A 58 -13.92 -22.73 17.99
N GLU A 59 -14.03 -22.71 16.66
CA GLU A 59 -15.26 -23.09 15.97
C GLU A 59 -14.98 -24.04 14.79
N LYS A 60 -15.51 -25.27 14.84
CA LYS A 60 -15.33 -26.28 13.77
C LYS A 60 -16.16 -25.98 12.52
N ASP A 61 -17.12 -25.06 12.61
CA ASP A 61 -17.99 -24.67 11.51
C ASP A 61 -18.25 -23.16 11.55
N LEU A 62 -17.65 -22.44 10.62
CA LEU A 62 -17.82 -20.99 10.48
C LEU A 62 -19.09 -20.63 9.69
N MET A 63 -19.70 -21.59 8.98
CA MET A 63 -20.73 -21.32 7.98
C MET A 63 -22.02 -20.78 8.61
N GLY A 64 -22.60 -19.74 8.01
CA GLY A 64 -23.85 -19.10 8.42
C GLY A 64 -23.76 -18.17 9.63
N LYS A 65 -22.63 -18.17 10.36
CA LYS A 65 -22.39 -17.27 11.49
C LYS A 65 -22.21 -15.84 11.02
N HIS A 66 -22.71 -14.90 11.80
CA HIS A 66 -22.45 -13.49 11.57
C HIS A 66 -21.02 -13.11 11.98
N PHE A 67 -20.41 -12.13 11.31
CA PHE A 67 -19.06 -11.66 11.63
C PHE A 67 -18.88 -11.33 13.12
N ASP A 68 -19.84 -10.62 13.71
CA ASP A 68 -19.83 -10.20 15.12
C ASP A 68 -19.91 -11.37 16.12
N GLU A 69 -20.27 -12.58 15.67
CA GLU A 69 -20.21 -13.79 16.50
C GLU A 69 -18.78 -14.37 16.54
N LEU A 70 -17.95 -14.03 15.56
CA LEU A 70 -16.58 -14.52 15.41
C LEU A 70 -15.55 -13.58 16.04
N PHE A 71 -15.84 -12.27 16.07
CA PHE A 71 -14.92 -11.23 16.51
C PHE A 71 -15.56 -10.29 17.53
N ASP A 72 -14.76 -9.78 18.47
CA ASP A 72 -15.20 -8.86 19.53
C ASP A 72 -15.61 -7.46 19.03
N ASN A 73 -15.50 -7.21 17.73
CA ASN A 73 -15.78 -5.92 17.10
C ASN A 73 -17.02 -6.02 16.20
N ASN A 74 -17.88 -5.00 16.26
CA ASN A 74 -19.02 -4.87 15.36
C ASN A 74 -18.54 -4.53 13.93
N ILE A 75 -18.94 -5.36 12.95
CA ILE A 75 -18.57 -5.21 11.54
C ILE A 75 -18.94 -3.85 10.97
N GLU A 76 -20.09 -3.26 11.34
CA GLU A 76 -20.55 -1.94 10.89
C GLU A 76 -19.55 -0.84 11.24
N SER A 77 -18.92 -0.93 12.41
CA SER A 77 -17.88 0.03 12.82
C SER A 77 -16.55 -0.14 12.06
N LEU A 78 -16.33 -1.32 11.47
CA LEU A 78 -15.11 -1.67 10.75
C LEU A 78 -15.25 -1.50 9.23
N ILE A 79 -16.47 -1.55 8.68
CA ILE A 79 -16.72 -1.55 7.24
C ILE A 79 -16.11 -0.34 6.54
N GLN A 80 -16.22 0.86 7.11
CA GLN A 80 -15.65 2.06 6.49
C GLN A 80 -14.13 1.93 6.32
N HIS A 81 -13.45 1.43 7.34
CA HIS A 81 -12.01 1.22 7.33
C HIS A 81 -11.62 0.06 6.38
N LEU A 82 -12.36 -1.05 6.42
CA LEU A 82 -12.18 -2.19 5.53
C LEU A 82 -12.38 -1.81 4.06
N ALA A 83 -13.38 -0.99 3.76
CA ALA A 83 -13.70 -0.48 2.42
C ALA A 83 -12.60 0.42 1.84
N THR A 84 -11.87 1.16 2.69
CA THR A 84 -10.71 1.94 2.27
C THR A 84 -9.43 1.10 2.11
N GLY A 85 -9.54 -0.22 2.31
CA GLY A 85 -8.44 -1.17 2.20
C GLY A 85 -7.48 -1.14 3.38
N GLU A 86 -7.87 -0.51 4.49
CA GLU A 86 -7.10 -0.47 5.74
C GLU A 86 -6.95 -1.89 6.31
N VAL A 87 -5.79 -2.14 6.93
CA VAL A 87 -5.57 -3.36 7.70
C VAL A 87 -5.97 -3.08 9.14
N LEU A 88 -7.00 -3.78 9.61
CA LEU A 88 -7.51 -3.64 10.95
C LEU A 88 -7.04 -4.79 11.83
N ARG A 89 -6.92 -4.55 13.13
CA ARG A 89 -6.60 -5.58 14.10
C ARG A 89 -7.83 -5.86 14.96
N VAL A 90 -8.34 -7.08 14.88
CA VAL A 90 -9.51 -7.55 15.63
C VAL A 90 -9.12 -8.71 16.52
N ARG A 91 -9.95 -9.02 17.52
CA ARG A 91 -9.79 -10.21 18.36
C ARG A 91 -10.93 -11.17 18.13
N ASP A 92 -10.62 -12.46 18.08
CA ASP A 92 -11.65 -13.50 18.14
C ASP A 92 -12.23 -13.63 19.56
N ASN A 93 -13.31 -14.40 19.70
CA ASN A 93 -14.00 -14.63 20.97
C ASN A 93 -13.15 -15.33 22.06
N VAL A 94 -11.94 -15.79 21.75
CA VAL A 94 -10.98 -16.37 22.70
C VAL A 94 -9.84 -15.40 23.02
N GLY A 95 -9.89 -14.18 22.47
CA GLY A 95 -8.91 -13.12 22.68
C GLY A 95 -7.70 -13.15 21.74
N SER A 96 -7.68 -14.05 20.74
CA SER A 96 -6.60 -14.14 19.76
C SER A 96 -6.68 -12.96 18.79
N ALA A 97 -5.60 -12.18 18.70
CA ALA A 97 -5.55 -11.03 17.80
C ALA A 97 -5.17 -11.46 16.38
N VAL A 98 -5.99 -11.10 15.41
CA VAL A 98 -5.71 -11.27 13.98
C VAL A 98 -5.75 -9.92 13.27
N SER A 99 -4.88 -9.76 12.30
CA SER A 99 -5.01 -8.67 11.33
C SER A 99 -5.98 -9.11 10.25
N ILE A 100 -6.87 -8.21 9.84
CA ILE A 100 -7.87 -8.41 8.80
C ILE A 100 -7.75 -7.32 7.73
N ARG A 101 -8.10 -7.65 6.50
CA ARG A 101 -8.19 -6.71 5.39
C ARG A 101 -9.29 -7.15 4.44
N CYS A 102 -10.05 -6.22 3.89
CA CYS A 102 -10.98 -6.54 2.81
C CYS A 102 -10.24 -6.63 1.48
N VAL A 103 -10.52 -7.69 0.72
CA VAL A 103 -10.09 -7.81 -0.68
C VAL A 103 -11.00 -6.93 -1.52
N ALA A 104 -10.40 -6.05 -2.33
CA ALA A 104 -11.16 -5.20 -3.22
C ALA A 104 -11.92 -6.06 -4.25
N ASN A 105 -13.25 -6.03 -4.18
CA ASN A 105 -14.16 -6.66 -5.12
C ASN A 105 -15.49 -5.89 -5.14
N LYS A 106 -16.42 -6.30 -6.01
CA LYS A 106 -17.70 -5.58 -6.23
C LYS A 106 -18.50 -5.37 -4.94
N ALA A 107 -18.53 -6.36 -4.04
CA ALA A 107 -19.22 -6.27 -2.75
C ALA A 107 -18.54 -5.30 -1.78
N ALA A 108 -17.21 -5.30 -1.69
CA ALA A 108 -16.46 -4.35 -0.86
C ALA A 108 -16.75 -2.90 -1.26
N PHE A 109 -16.85 -2.62 -2.57
CA PHE A 109 -17.21 -1.30 -3.09
C PHE A 109 -18.69 -0.95 -2.83
N ALA A 110 -19.61 -1.91 -2.94
CA ALA A 110 -21.02 -1.69 -2.61
C ALA A 110 -21.23 -1.30 -1.13
N LEU A 111 -20.47 -1.90 -0.21
CA LEU A 111 -20.52 -1.58 1.22
C LEU A 111 -19.93 -0.22 1.56
N ALA A 112 -18.86 0.18 0.86
CA ALA A 112 -18.33 1.53 0.92
C ALA A 112 -19.42 2.56 0.58
N ARG A 113 -20.26 2.27 -0.44
CA ARG A 113 -21.38 3.12 -0.86
C ARG A 113 -22.54 3.14 0.16
N MET A 114 -22.90 1.99 0.74
CA MET A 114 -24.02 1.91 1.70
C MET A 114 -23.73 2.65 3.02
N SER A 115 -22.48 2.62 3.49
CA SER A 115 -22.07 3.39 4.68
C SER A 115 -22.08 4.92 4.46
N LEU A 116 -22.07 5.37 3.21
CA LEU A 116 -22.20 6.78 2.82
C LEU A 116 -23.68 7.22 2.65
N SER A 117 -24.62 6.29 2.57
CA SER A 117 -26.05 6.55 2.35
C SER A 117 -26.79 7.12 3.57
N GLY A 118 -26.18 7.11 4.76
CA GLY A 118 -26.75 7.68 5.98
C GLY A 118 -26.26 9.09 6.31
N ALA A 119 -25.29 9.62 5.57
CA ALA A 119 -24.81 10.99 5.76
C ALA A 119 -25.42 11.88 4.67
N GLU A 120 -26.17 12.91 5.07
CA GLU A 120 -26.44 14.04 4.19
C GLU A 120 -25.13 14.46 3.51
N LEU A 121 -25.17 14.57 2.17
CA LEU A 121 -24.08 15.11 1.36
C LEU A 121 -23.50 16.35 2.06
N PRO A 122 -22.19 16.39 2.35
CA PRO A 122 -21.61 17.55 2.98
C PRO A 122 -21.82 18.75 2.06
N LYS A 123 -22.63 19.71 2.51
CA LYS A 123 -22.62 21.08 2.01
C LYS A 123 -21.17 21.53 2.01
N ALA A 124 -20.74 22.14 0.88
CA ALA A 124 -19.46 22.77 0.57
C ALA A 124 -18.35 22.51 1.62
N PRO A 125 -17.25 21.84 1.27
CA PRO A 125 -16.34 21.22 2.23
C PRO A 125 -16.00 22.21 3.35
N SER A 126 -16.62 22.02 4.51
CA SER A 126 -16.08 22.58 5.74
C SER A 126 -14.68 22.00 5.83
N ARG A 127 -13.66 22.85 5.84
CA ARG A 127 -12.25 22.47 5.97
C ARG A 127 -12.14 21.44 7.09
N VAL A 128 -12.18 20.16 6.73
CA VAL A 128 -11.80 19.10 7.64
C VAL A 128 -10.33 19.39 7.84
N ARG A 129 -9.99 19.93 9.01
CA ARG A 129 -8.59 20.05 9.44
C ARG A 129 -8.03 18.63 9.39
N VAL A 130 -7.38 18.31 8.27
CA VAL A 130 -6.67 17.07 8.05
C VAL A 130 -5.77 16.90 9.28
N LYS A 131 -5.96 15.83 10.05
CA LYS A 131 -5.00 15.44 11.09
C LYS A 131 -3.64 15.43 10.38
N ASN A 132 -2.66 16.25 10.79
CA ASN A 132 -1.36 16.34 10.10
C ASN A 132 -0.76 14.94 9.89
N HIS A 133 -0.95 14.37 8.69
CA HIS A 133 -0.47 13.04 8.30
C HIS A 133 1.05 13.03 8.05
N PHE A 134 1.71 14.17 8.26
CA PHE A 134 3.12 14.38 7.96
C PHE A 134 3.97 14.69 9.20
N ARG A 135 3.47 14.46 10.43
CA ARG A 135 4.21 14.80 11.67
C ARG A 135 5.52 14.03 11.84
N ASP A 136 5.59 12.82 11.30
CA ASP A 136 6.78 11.96 11.33
C ASP A 136 7.66 12.14 10.08
N VAL A 137 7.29 13.04 9.15
CA VAL A 137 8.01 13.23 7.89
C VAL A 137 9.11 14.26 8.05
N VAL A 138 10.32 13.86 7.67
CA VAL A 138 11.49 14.72 7.62
C VAL A 138 11.93 14.89 6.17
N ILE A 139 12.18 16.14 5.77
CA ILE A 139 12.82 16.50 4.51
C ILE A 139 14.00 17.40 4.87
N GLY A 140 15.10 16.78 5.29
CA GLY A 140 16.38 17.45 5.53
C GLY A 140 17.36 17.29 4.36
N ASP A 141 17.09 16.36 3.44
CA ASP A 141 17.92 16.15 2.25
C ASP A 141 17.84 17.35 1.31
N LYS A 142 18.99 17.99 1.07
CA LYS A 142 19.06 19.25 0.31
C LYS A 142 18.68 19.05 -1.16
N ALA A 143 19.05 17.93 -1.77
CA ALA A 143 18.79 17.67 -3.17
C ALA A 143 17.30 17.42 -3.39
N LEU A 144 16.70 16.56 -2.57
CA LEU A 144 15.26 16.32 -2.60
C LEU A 144 14.47 17.58 -2.25
N GLY A 145 14.88 18.31 -1.22
CA GLY A 145 14.24 19.57 -0.82
C GLY A 145 14.24 20.61 -1.94
N ALA A 146 15.32 20.73 -2.70
CA ALA A 146 15.39 21.61 -3.86
C ALA A 146 14.43 21.19 -5.00
N GLN A 147 14.35 19.89 -5.30
CA GLN A 147 13.40 19.37 -6.31
C GLN A 147 11.95 19.66 -5.92
N LEU A 148 11.58 19.37 -4.66
CA LEU A 148 10.24 19.59 -4.15
C LEU A 148 9.89 21.08 -4.13
N SER A 149 10.82 21.95 -3.75
CA SER A 149 10.61 23.41 -3.76
C SER A 149 10.37 23.93 -5.17
N LYS A 150 11.14 23.45 -6.15
CA LYS A 150 10.97 23.81 -7.57
C LYS A 150 9.58 23.42 -8.05
N ILE A 151 9.15 22.19 -7.79
CA ILE A 151 7.84 21.72 -8.23
C ILE A 151 6.71 22.44 -7.51
N SER A 152 6.85 22.67 -6.20
CA SER A 152 5.87 23.44 -5.44
C SER A 152 5.62 24.83 -6.02
N SER A 153 6.66 25.47 -6.60
CA SER A 153 6.52 26.80 -7.21
C SER A 153 5.66 26.83 -8.48
N VAL A 154 5.55 25.68 -9.17
CA VAL A 154 4.80 25.57 -10.44
C VAL A 154 3.50 24.77 -10.28
N LEU A 155 3.12 24.34 -9.07
CA LEU A 155 1.87 23.58 -8.84
C LEU A 155 0.61 24.32 -9.32
N HIS A 156 0.62 25.65 -9.28
CA HIS A 156 -0.48 26.50 -9.75
C HIS A 156 -0.71 26.42 -11.27
N GLU A 157 0.28 25.96 -12.03
CA GLU A 157 0.18 25.75 -13.48
C GLU A 157 -0.42 24.38 -13.85
N ASN A 158 -0.83 23.59 -12.84
CA ASN A 158 -1.34 22.23 -12.98
C ASN A 158 -0.43 21.29 -13.80
N PRO A 159 0.87 21.15 -13.44
CA PRO A 159 1.81 20.32 -14.17
C PRO A 159 1.53 18.83 -13.96
N VAL A 160 1.91 18.01 -14.94
CA VAL A 160 2.02 16.55 -14.72
C VAL A 160 3.34 16.25 -14.04
N ILE A 161 3.28 15.59 -12.88
CA ILE A 161 4.45 15.28 -12.06
C ILE A 161 4.68 13.78 -12.03
N HIS A 162 5.89 13.37 -12.36
CA HIS A 162 6.39 12.00 -12.30
C HIS A 162 7.30 11.82 -11.09
N ILE A 163 7.04 10.81 -10.27
CA ILE A 163 7.80 10.49 -9.07
C ILE A 163 8.50 9.14 -9.30
N ARG A 164 9.81 9.20 -9.54
CA ARG A 164 10.65 8.03 -9.75
C ARG A 164 11.37 7.67 -8.46
N GLY A 165 11.46 6.38 -8.14
CA GLY A 165 12.30 5.89 -7.04
C GLY A 165 12.01 4.43 -6.72
N ASP A 166 12.95 3.77 -6.07
CA ASP A 166 12.82 2.34 -5.75
C ASP A 166 11.66 2.05 -4.77
N VAL A 167 11.32 0.78 -4.60
CA VAL A 167 10.28 0.35 -3.65
C VAL A 167 10.66 0.84 -2.25
N GLY A 168 9.69 1.40 -1.52
CA GLY A 168 9.91 1.89 -0.16
C GLY A 168 10.61 3.25 -0.04
N THR A 169 10.95 3.94 -1.13
CA THR A 169 11.57 5.30 -1.07
C THR A 169 10.62 6.43 -0.66
N GLY A 170 9.31 6.18 -0.63
CA GLY A 170 8.30 7.16 -0.19
C GLY A 170 7.46 7.81 -1.30
N LYS A 171 7.39 7.23 -2.51
CA LYS A 171 6.63 7.76 -3.66
C LYS A 171 5.20 8.21 -3.31
N SER A 172 4.41 7.34 -2.68
CA SER A 172 3.03 7.65 -2.32
C SER A 172 2.92 8.71 -1.20
N LEU A 173 3.94 8.83 -0.34
CA LEU A 173 4.02 9.91 0.66
C LEU A 173 4.30 11.25 -0.03
N THR A 174 5.27 11.30 -0.93
CA THR A 174 5.57 12.48 -1.75
C THR A 174 4.35 12.95 -2.54
N ALA A 175 3.59 12.02 -3.13
CA ALA A 175 2.35 12.36 -3.84
C ALA A 175 1.32 13.05 -2.94
N ARG A 176 1.11 12.54 -1.71
CA ARG A 176 0.22 13.16 -0.72
C ARG A 176 0.70 14.54 -0.28
N MET A 177 2.01 14.72 -0.14
CA MET A 177 2.60 16.02 0.21
C MET A 177 2.38 17.06 -0.89
N LEU A 178 2.56 16.66 -2.16
CA LEU A 178 2.30 17.54 -3.30
C LEU A 178 0.82 17.92 -3.40
N HIS A 179 -0.09 16.98 -3.17
CA HIS A 179 -1.52 17.28 -3.08
C HIS A 179 -1.80 18.30 -1.96
N ALA A 180 -1.27 18.07 -0.75
CA ALA A 180 -1.45 19.01 0.36
C ALA A 180 -0.87 20.40 0.07
N ALA A 181 0.28 20.47 -0.62
CA ALA A 181 0.93 21.71 -1.02
C ALA A 181 0.22 22.42 -2.19
N SER A 182 -0.59 21.69 -2.97
CA SER A 182 -1.37 22.26 -4.07
C SER A 182 -2.60 23.04 -3.62
N GLU A 183 -3.01 22.89 -2.34
CA GLU A 183 -4.18 23.54 -1.72
C GLU A 183 -5.51 23.31 -2.47
N ARG A 184 -5.58 22.23 -3.26
CA ARG A 184 -6.77 21.86 -4.03
C ARG A 184 -7.90 21.38 -3.11
N ASP A 185 -9.14 21.75 -3.43
CA ASP A 185 -10.31 21.42 -2.61
C ASP A 185 -10.83 19.98 -2.83
N GLY A 186 -10.52 19.35 -3.97
CA GLY A 186 -10.97 17.99 -4.31
C GLY A 186 -10.15 16.87 -3.64
N GLU A 187 -10.59 15.62 -3.80
CA GLU A 187 -9.95 14.47 -3.14
C GLU A 187 -8.56 14.13 -3.71
N PHE A 188 -7.68 13.61 -2.85
CA PHE A 188 -6.53 12.82 -3.29
C PHE A 188 -6.96 11.38 -3.55
N VAL A 189 -7.00 10.99 -4.82
CA VAL A 189 -7.35 9.63 -5.25
C VAL A 189 -6.10 8.94 -5.78
N SER A 190 -5.74 7.82 -5.17
CA SER A 190 -4.57 7.02 -5.58
C SER A 190 -5.02 5.65 -6.07
N VAL A 191 -4.45 5.20 -7.18
CA VAL A 191 -4.68 3.88 -7.74
C VAL A 191 -3.35 3.21 -8.05
N ASP A 192 -3.19 1.95 -7.65
CA ASP A 192 -2.06 1.12 -8.03
C ASP A 192 -2.37 0.44 -9.35
N CYS A 193 -1.66 0.85 -10.41
CA CYS A 193 -1.91 0.36 -11.76
C CYS A 193 -1.58 -1.13 -11.91
N SER A 194 -0.71 -1.68 -11.06
CA SER A 194 -0.37 -3.12 -11.06
C SER A 194 -1.56 -4.01 -10.65
N MET A 195 -2.56 -3.43 -9.98
CA MET A 195 -3.77 -4.14 -9.56
C MET A 195 -4.91 -4.06 -10.59
N LEU A 196 -4.72 -3.31 -11.68
CA LEU A 196 -5.75 -3.09 -12.70
C LEU A 196 -5.64 -4.13 -13.83
N SER A 197 -6.80 -4.62 -14.27
CA SER A 197 -6.91 -5.42 -15.49
C SER A 197 -7.69 -4.65 -16.55
N ASP A 198 -7.54 -5.01 -17.83
CA ASP A 198 -8.35 -4.42 -18.91
C ASP A 198 -9.87 -4.64 -18.71
N SER A 199 -10.26 -5.67 -17.97
CA SER A 199 -11.66 -5.94 -17.65
C SER A 199 -12.23 -5.01 -16.57
N THR A 200 -11.42 -4.59 -15.58
CA THR A 200 -11.88 -3.78 -14.44
C THR A 200 -11.57 -2.30 -14.58
N VAL A 201 -10.53 -1.95 -15.35
CA VAL A 201 -9.99 -0.59 -15.39
C VAL A 201 -11.03 0.45 -15.81
N LYS A 202 -11.92 0.13 -16.76
CA LYS A 202 -12.94 1.09 -17.20
C LYS A 202 -13.95 1.40 -16.08
N GLU A 203 -14.45 0.37 -15.41
CA GLU A 203 -15.41 0.55 -14.31
C GLU A 203 -14.77 1.27 -13.12
N VAL A 204 -13.51 0.99 -12.81
CA VAL A 204 -12.76 1.70 -11.77
C VAL A 204 -12.59 3.17 -12.14
N PHE A 205 -12.18 3.46 -13.39
CA PHE A 205 -11.90 4.83 -13.80
C PHE A 205 -13.14 5.71 -13.95
N PHE A 206 -14.18 5.15 -14.58
CA PHE A 206 -15.38 5.89 -14.96
C PHE A 206 -16.56 5.68 -14.00
N GLY A 207 -16.51 4.71 -13.09
CA GLY A 207 -17.70 4.27 -12.36
C GLY A 207 -18.63 3.44 -13.24
N THR A 208 -19.58 2.74 -12.62
CA THR A 208 -20.57 1.91 -13.31
C THR A 208 -21.90 2.62 -13.52
N GLU A 209 -22.50 3.10 -12.44
CA GLU A 209 -23.82 3.74 -12.44
C GLU A 209 -23.73 5.27 -12.36
N ASP A 210 -22.71 5.77 -11.66
CA ASP A 210 -22.47 7.20 -11.47
C ASP A 210 -20.99 7.51 -11.70
N ALA A 211 -20.74 8.42 -12.64
CA ALA A 211 -19.40 8.88 -12.98
C ALA A 211 -18.66 9.52 -11.80
N SER A 212 -19.40 10.09 -10.84
CA SER A 212 -18.83 10.69 -9.62
C SER A 212 -18.14 9.65 -8.72
N THR A 213 -18.52 8.37 -8.84
CA THR A 213 -17.97 7.27 -8.03
C THR A 213 -16.68 6.69 -8.61
N GLY A 214 -16.44 6.89 -9.92
CA GLY A 214 -15.20 6.51 -10.58
C GLY A 214 -14.02 7.37 -10.12
N ILE A 215 -12.79 6.87 -10.25
CA ILE A 215 -11.62 7.61 -9.75
C ILE A 215 -11.46 8.98 -10.41
N LEU A 216 -11.86 9.13 -11.69
CA LEU A 216 -11.80 10.39 -12.40
C LEU A 216 -12.82 11.41 -11.87
N GLY A 217 -14.02 10.94 -11.51
CA GLY A 217 -15.04 11.77 -10.89
C GLY A 217 -14.65 12.21 -9.49
N ARG A 218 -14.10 11.29 -8.69
CA ARG A 218 -13.63 11.56 -7.33
C ARG A 218 -12.42 12.50 -7.28
N ALA A 219 -11.50 12.36 -8.24
CA ALA A 219 -10.31 13.20 -8.34
C ALA A 219 -10.60 14.60 -8.91
N LYS A 220 -11.83 14.87 -9.35
CA LYS A 220 -12.24 16.16 -9.91
C LYS A 220 -11.94 17.29 -8.91
N PHE A 221 -11.32 18.37 -9.40
CA PHE A 221 -10.79 19.49 -8.61
C PHE A 221 -9.75 19.11 -7.54
N GLY A 222 -9.24 17.87 -7.58
CA GLY A 222 -8.32 17.29 -6.62
C GLY A 222 -7.05 16.78 -7.28
N THR A 223 -6.64 15.58 -6.91
CA THR A 223 -5.40 14.98 -7.41
C THR A 223 -5.59 13.49 -7.71
N LEU A 224 -5.15 13.06 -8.89
CA LEU A 224 -5.09 11.66 -9.28
C LEU A 224 -3.63 11.19 -9.22
N HIS A 225 -3.35 10.20 -8.37
CA HIS A 225 -2.06 9.53 -8.29
C HIS A 225 -2.12 8.14 -8.93
N LEU A 226 -1.37 7.96 -10.01
CA LEU A 226 -1.16 6.68 -10.71
C LEU A 226 0.13 6.04 -10.18
N ASP A 227 0.01 5.15 -9.20
CA ASP A 227 1.14 4.37 -8.68
C ASP A 227 1.45 3.20 -9.64
N ASN A 228 2.72 2.82 -9.74
CA ASN A 228 3.25 1.84 -10.69
C ASN A 228 2.76 2.08 -12.14
N VAL A 229 2.88 3.31 -12.63
CA VAL A 229 2.30 3.75 -13.92
C VAL A 229 2.83 2.99 -15.14
N ASP A 230 3.99 2.34 -15.03
CA ASP A 230 4.53 1.40 -16.02
C ASP A 230 3.58 0.22 -16.29
N SER A 231 2.74 -0.14 -15.31
CA SER A 231 1.73 -1.18 -15.41
C SER A 231 0.35 -0.67 -15.88
N LEU A 232 0.25 0.59 -16.35
CA LEU A 232 -1.03 1.18 -16.76
C LEU A 232 -1.65 0.46 -17.97
N PRO A 233 -2.88 -0.11 -17.84
CA PRO A 233 -3.51 -0.87 -18.91
C PRO A 233 -3.67 -0.08 -20.21
N LYS A 234 -3.40 -0.71 -21.36
CA LYS A 234 -3.42 -0.07 -22.69
C LYS A 234 -4.78 0.59 -23.00
N SER A 235 -5.86 0.01 -22.49
CA SER A 235 -7.22 0.49 -22.72
C SER A 235 -7.52 1.86 -22.09
N ILE A 236 -6.84 2.24 -21.00
CA ILE A 236 -7.06 3.53 -20.32
C ILE A 236 -6.05 4.61 -20.70
N GLN A 237 -4.92 4.24 -21.31
CA GLN A 237 -3.88 5.17 -21.73
C GLN A 237 -4.40 6.32 -22.64
N PRO A 238 -5.30 6.09 -23.63
CA PRO A 238 -5.87 7.19 -24.41
C PRO A 238 -6.67 8.18 -23.58
N VAL A 239 -7.35 7.70 -22.52
CA VAL A 239 -8.14 8.53 -21.60
C VAL A 239 -7.23 9.42 -20.77
N ILE A 240 -6.17 8.84 -20.18
CA ILE A 240 -5.15 9.61 -19.46
C ILE A 240 -4.49 10.66 -20.35
N LYS A 241 -4.14 10.27 -21.58
CA LYS A 241 -3.57 11.21 -22.56
C LYS A 241 -4.53 12.36 -22.84
N HIS A 242 -5.82 12.06 -23.05
CA HIS A 242 -6.84 13.08 -23.29
C HIS A 242 -6.99 14.02 -22.09
N LEU A 243 -7.05 13.47 -20.88
CA LEU A 243 -7.10 14.23 -19.62
C LEU A 243 -5.93 15.19 -19.49
N ILE A 244 -4.69 14.75 -19.73
CA ILE A 244 -3.51 15.61 -19.65
C ILE A 244 -3.56 16.72 -20.71
N THR A 245 -4.02 16.40 -21.92
CA THR A 245 -3.94 17.33 -23.06
C THR A 245 -5.05 18.37 -23.05
N HIS A 246 -6.25 18.01 -22.58
CA HIS A 246 -7.45 18.85 -22.66
C HIS A 246 -7.98 19.28 -21.29
N HIS A 247 -7.44 18.74 -20.19
CA HIS A 247 -7.94 18.96 -18.82
C HIS A 247 -9.43 18.59 -18.63
N GLU A 248 -9.91 17.67 -19.47
CA GLU A 248 -11.29 17.21 -19.53
C GLU A 248 -11.37 15.69 -19.42
N VAL A 249 -12.46 15.20 -18.82
CA VAL A 249 -12.82 13.79 -18.84
C VAL A 249 -14.03 13.62 -19.74
N MET A 250 -13.90 12.73 -20.73
CA MET A 250 -15.02 12.39 -21.61
C MET A 250 -16.00 11.48 -20.88
N ASN A 251 -17.26 11.88 -20.82
CA ASN A 251 -18.33 11.02 -20.34
C ASN A 251 -18.51 9.84 -21.32
N PRO A 252 -18.45 8.58 -20.85
CA PRO A 252 -18.51 7.41 -21.74
C PRO A 252 -19.87 7.19 -22.41
N ILE A 253 -20.93 7.83 -21.91
CA ILE A 253 -22.31 7.71 -22.41
C ILE A 253 -22.66 8.88 -23.32
N THR A 254 -22.45 10.12 -22.84
CA THR A 254 -22.87 11.32 -23.58
C THR A 254 -21.80 11.82 -24.56
N PHE A 255 -20.56 11.34 -24.44
CA PHE A 255 -19.39 11.84 -25.18
C PHE A 255 -19.18 13.35 -25.03
N GLN A 256 -19.66 13.94 -23.94
CA GLN A 256 -19.37 15.31 -23.57
C GLN A 256 -18.13 15.37 -22.69
N GLY A 257 -17.27 16.36 -22.90
CA GLY A 257 -16.11 16.63 -22.08
C GLY A 257 -16.51 17.46 -20.85
N ASP A 258 -16.20 16.94 -19.67
CA ASP A 258 -16.33 17.70 -18.42
C ASP A 258 -14.95 18.21 -18.00
N ALA A 259 -14.80 19.53 -17.88
CA ALA A 259 -13.60 20.12 -17.30
C ALA A 259 -13.45 19.61 -15.86
N THR A 260 -12.27 19.09 -15.54
CA THR A 260 -12.06 18.40 -14.25
C THR A 260 -11.00 19.02 -13.36
N ASP A 261 -10.09 19.83 -13.92
CA ASP A 261 -8.97 20.44 -13.20
C ASP A 261 -8.35 19.45 -12.19
N ILE A 262 -7.81 18.34 -12.71
CA ILE A 262 -7.16 17.29 -11.93
C ILE A 262 -5.65 17.50 -11.98
N LEU A 263 -5.00 17.53 -10.82
CA LEU A 263 -3.54 17.42 -10.73
C LEU A 263 -3.13 15.95 -10.92
N LEU A 264 -2.39 15.67 -11.98
CA LEU A 264 -1.94 14.30 -12.28
C LEU A 264 -0.54 14.05 -11.71
N LEU A 265 -0.46 13.09 -10.80
CA LEU A 265 0.79 12.54 -10.28
C LEU A 265 0.94 11.11 -10.80
N SER A 266 2.12 10.74 -11.25
CA SER A 266 2.45 9.36 -11.62
C SER A 266 3.68 8.91 -10.85
N SER A 267 3.80 7.61 -10.56
CA SER A 267 4.99 7.10 -9.89
C SER A 267 5.35 5.68 -10.29
N THR A 268 6.63 5.34 -10.19
CA THR A 268 7.18 4.02 -10.53
C THR A 268 8.61 3.87 -9.99
N SER A 269 9.08 2.62 -9.87
CA SER A 269 10.50 2.31 -9.69
C SER A 269 11.25 2.07 -10.99
N MET A 270 10.53 1.89 -12.11
CA MET A 270 11.12 1.55 -13.40
C MET A 270 11.27 2.76 -14.31
N GLU A 271 12.15 2.66 -15.30
CA GLU A 271 12.16 3.63 -16.40
C GLU A 271 10.96 3.40 -17.32
N LEU A 272 10.20 4.46 -17.61
CA LEU A 272 9.08 4.38 -18.53
C LEU A 272 9.58 4.21 -19.97
N LYS A 273 9.32 3.04 -20.57
CA LYS A 273 9.72 2.78 -21.96
C LYS A 273 8.64 3.26 -22.90
N LYS A 274 9.04 3.99 -23.96
CA LYS A 274 8.11 4.48 -24.99
C LYS A 274 7.20 3.38 -25.58
N SER A 275 7.67 2.13 -25.70
CA SER A 275 6.89 0.99 -26.21
C SER A 275 5.70 0.58 -25.32
N GLU A 276 5.76 0.89 -24.03
CA GLU A 276 4.71 0.55 -23.06
C GLU A 276 3.53 1.52 -23.13
N PHE A 277 3.69 2.65 -23.82
CA PHE A 277 2.69 3.71 -23.88
C PHE A 277 2.18 3.98 -25.30
N VAL A 278 0.90 4.37 -25.42
CA VAL A 278 0.39 4.94 -26.66
C VAL A 278 1.18 6.19 -27.03
N ASN A 279 1.30 6.46 -28.34
CA ASN A 279 2.16 7.52 -28.86
C ASN A 279 1.98 8.86 -28.13
N GLY A 280 3.09 9.36 -27.59
CA GLY A 280 3.17 10.65 -26.91
C GLY A 280 2.85 10.64 -25.41
N LEU A 281 2.18 9.60 -24.87
CA LEU A 281 1.78 9.60 -23.46
C LEU A 281 2.99 9.58 -22.50
N HIS A 282 4.04 8.80 -22.78
CA HIS A 282 5.24 8.77 -21.93
C HIS A 282 5.85 10.17 -21.72
N LEU A 283 5.97 10.99 -22.78
CA LEU A 283 6.51 12.35 -22.70
C LEU A 283 5.62 13.29 -21.87
N LEU A 284 4.30 13.10 -21.95
CA LEU A 284 3.34 13.87 -21.16
C LEU A 284 3.42 13.50 -19.68
N LEU A 285 3.60 12.21 -19.37
CA LEU A 285 3.74 11.72 -18.00
C LEU A 285 5.02 12.23 -17.33
N THR A 286 6.13 12.32 -18.07
CA THR A 286 7.44 12.73 -17.54
C THR A 286 7.72 14.23 -17.68
N GLY A 287 6.69 15.07 -17.70
CA GLY A 287 6.84 16.52 -17.89
C GLY A 287 7.65 17.22 -16.80
N GLN A 288 7.34 16.93 -15.53
CA GLN A 288 8.15 17.32 -14.36
C GLN A 288 8.53 16.06 -13.59
N GLU A 289 9.80 15.83 -13.29
CA GLU A 289 10.26 14.63 -12.58
C GLU A 289 10.82 14.96 -11.19
N ILE A 290 10.45 14.12 -10.22
CA ILE A 290 11.06 14.00 -8.90
C ILE A 290 11.75 12.65 -8.85
N SER A 291 13.05 12.64 -8.57
CA SER A 291 13.80 11.40 -8.35
C SER A 291 14.06 11.25 -6.86
N LEU A 292 13.44 10.26 -6.24
CA LEU A 292 13.64 9.94 -4.83
C LEU A 292 14.92 9.10 -4.68
N PRO A 293 15.90 9.55 -3.89
CA PRO A 293 17.09 8.76 -3.59
C PRO A 293 16.73 7.52 -2.75
N ASN A 294 17.56 6.49 -2.87
CA ASN A 294 17.52 5.36 -1.95
C ASN A 294 17.81 5.84 -0.52
N THR A 295 17.22 5.17 0.47
CA THR A 295 17.25 5.56 1.88
C THR A 295 18.68 5.71 2.40
N ARG A 296 19.61 4.83 1.98
CA ARG A 296 21.04 4.90 2.33
C ARG A 296 21.77 6.13 1.77
N ASP A 297 21.31 6.67 0.65
CA ASP A 297 21.97 7.79 -0.04
C ASP A 297 21.47 9.15 0.48
N ARG A 298 20.53 9.15 1.41
CA ARG A 298 19.92 10.36 1.97
C ARG A 298 20.75 10.97 3.08
N SER A 299 21.02 12.27 2.97
CA SER A 299 21.79 12.98 4.01
C SER A 299 21.02 13.17 5.32
N ASP A 300 19.69 13.04 5.29
CA ASP A 300 18.80 13.23 6.43
C ASP A 300 18.35 11.93 7.12
N LEU A 301 18.94 10.78 6.75
CA LEU A 301 18.56 9.48 7.31
C LEU A 301 18.60 9.44 8.84
N ARG A 302 19.63 10.06 9.44
CA ARG A 302 19.76 10.18 10.90
C ARG A 302 18.56 10.89 11.51
N GLU A 303 18.18 12.03 10.95
CA GLU A 303 17.06 12.82 11.44
C GLU A 303 15.73 12.07 11.26
N ILE A 304 15.58 11.37 10.13
CA ILE A 304 14.41 10.52 9.87
C ILE A 304 14.26 9.43 10.95
N ILE A 305 15.32 8.65 11.21
CA ILE A 305 15.29 7.56 12.20
C ILE A 305 14.92 8.12 13.58
N LEU A 306 15.58 9.21 13.99
CA LEU A 306 15.32 9.85 15.28
C LEU A 306 13.88 10.38 15.38
N ASN A 307 13.34 10.97 14.31
CA ASN A 307 11.99 11.50 14.30
C ASN A 307 10.92 10.40 14.35
N ILE A 308 11.14 9.27 13.65
CA ILE A 308 10.25 8.11 13.72
C ILE A 308 10.17 7.58 15.15
N VAL A 309 11.32 7.43 15.83
CA VAL A 309 11.36 6.97 17.23
C VAL A 309 10.76 8.00 18.17
N ALA A 310 11.10 9.28 18.03
CA ALA A 310 10.54 10.34 18.86
C ALA A 310 9.01 10.43 18.75
N TYR A 311 8.45 10.14 17.57
CA TYR A 311 7.01 10.13 17.34
C TYR A 311 6.33 8.88 17.94
N LYS A 312 6.91 7.69 17.76
CA LYS A 312 6.29 6.42 18.18
C LYS A 312 6.58 6.02 19.64
N ALA A 313 7.77 6.34 20.14
CA ALA A 313 8.26 6.01 21.46
C ALA A 313 9.15 7.14 22.03
N PRO A 314 8.56 8.27 22.48
CA PRO A 314 9.31 9.47 22.88
C PRO A 314 10.32 9.26 24.02
N SER A 315 10.12 8.23 24.85
CA SER A 315 11.01 7.88 25.96
C SER A 315 12.21 7.03 25.54
N LEU A 316 12.19 6.47 24.33
CA LEU A 316 13.21 5.57 23.82
C LEU A 316 14.32 6.38 23.15
N LYS A 317 15.58 6.08 23.50
CA LYS A 317 16.76 6.72 22.92
C LYS A 317 17.68 5.67 22.30
N PHE A 318 18.55 6.10 21.39
CA PHE A 318 19.65 5.27 20.90
C PHE A 318 20.90 5.53 21.72
N ASP A 319 21.70 4.49 21.96
CA ASP A 319 23.14 4.72 22.17
C ASP A 319 23.81 5.11 20.82
N ASP A 320 24.96 5.77 20.89
CA ASP A 320 25.61 6.31 19.69
C ASP A 320 25.99 5.20 18.70
N LYS A 321 26.41 4.03 19.21
CA LYS A 321 26.82 2.89 18.39
C LYS A 321 25.65 2.24 17.65
N ALA A 322 24.49 2.09 18.28
CA ALA A 322 23.29 1.56 17.65
C ALA A 322 22.86 2.46 16.49
N LEU A 323 22.91 3.77 16.70
CA LEU A 323 22.57 4.72 15.64
C LEU A 323 23.59 4.66 14.51
N GLU A 324 24.89 4.58 14.79
CA GLU A 324 25.93 4.38 13.77
C GLU A 324 25.72 3.11 12.95
N LEU A 325 25.40 1.98 13.60
CA LEU A 325 25.11 0.72 12.91
C LEU A 325 23.90 0.86 11.97
N LEU A 326 22.82 1.49 12.42
CA LEU A 326 21.66 1.76 11.57
C LEU A 326 21.99 2.68 10.38
N LEU A 327 22.87 3.68 10.59
CA LEU A 327 23.30 4.58 9.52
C LEU A 327 24.25 3.91 8.52
N SER A 328 24.96 2.86 8.93
CA SER A 328 25.88 2.12 8.06
C SER A 328 25.19 1.04 7.20
N HIS A 329 23.93 0.74 7.48
CA HIS A 329 23.18 -0.29 6.76
C HIS A 329 22.73 0.20 5.37
N ASP A 330 22.72 -0.69 4.37
CA ASP A 330 22.39 -0.36 2.97
C ASP A 330 20.89 -0.15 2.72
N TRP A 331 20.03 -0.61 3.63
CA TRP A 331 18.57 -0.50 3.54
C TRP A 331 17.99 -0.94 2.18
N PRO A 332 18.20 -2.20 1.74
CA PRO A 332 17.73 -2.70 0.45
C PRO A 332 16.23 -2.48 0.18
N GLU A 333 15.37 -2.52 1.20
CA GLU A 333 13.93 -2.25 1.06
C GLU A 333 13.55 -0.82 1.51
N ASN A 334 14.53 0.08 1.54
CA ASN A 334 14.37 1.50 1.85
C ASN A 334 13.59 1.74 3.17
N PHE A 335 12.65 2.68 3.19
CA PHE A 335 11.91 3.02 4.41
C PHE A 335 10.97 1.91 4.91
N HIS A 336 10.63 0.91 4.08
CA HIS A 336 9.88 -0.24 4.58
C HIS A 336 10.71 -1.01 5.61
N GLU A 337 11.98 -1.26 5.31
CA GLU A 337 12.88 -1.94 6.25
C GLU A 337 13.25 -1.07 7.43
N VAL A 338 13.51 0.22 7.23
CA VAL A 338 13.76 1.17 8.34
C VAL A 338 12.59 1.16 9.33
N ARG A 339 11.36 1.30 8.83
CA ARG A 339 10.16 1.33 9.71
C ARG A 339 9.95 -0.01 10.40
N SER A 340 10.09 -1.13 9.68
CA SER A 340 9.97 -2.47 10.24
C SER A 340 10.99 -2.71 11.37
N THR A 341 12.24 -2.32 11.12
CA THR A 341 13.35 -2.38 12.07
C THR A 341 13.05 -1.56 13.31
N ILE A 342 12.68 -0.29 13.15
CA ILE A 342 12.36 0.59 14.27
C ILE A 342 11.18 0.04 15.07
N ASP A 343 10.13 -0.47 14.41
CA ASP A 343 8.97 -1.07 15.08
C ASP A 343 9.34 -2.34 15.84
N GLN A 344 10.30 -3.12 15.34
CA GLN A 344 10.86 -4.25 16.08
C GLN A 344 11.64 -3.80 17.32
N LEU A 345 12.48 -2.77 17.20
CA LEU A 345 13.29 -2.24 18.30
C LEU A 345 12.42 -1.61 19.39
N ILE A 346 11.41 -0.83 19.03
CA ILE A 346 10.45 -0.23 19.96
C ILE A 346 9.70 -1.31 20.77
N ARG A 347 9.41 -2.48 20.16
CA ARG A 347 8.75 -3.59 20.85
C ARG A 347 9.66 -4.34 21.82
N LYS A 348 10.97 -4.34 21.59
CA LYS A 348 11.95 -5.07 22.40
C LYS A 348 12.59 -4.21 23.50
N CYS A 349 12.76 -2.92 23.26
CA CYS A 349 13.54 -2.03 24.11
C CYS A 349 12.64 -1.06 24.89
N GLU A 350 12.90 -0.87 26.19
CA GLU A 350 12.07 0.00 27.04
C GLU A 350 12.57 1.45 27.14
N LYS A 351 13.90 1.68 27.15
CA LYS A 351 14.50 3.01 27.41
C LYS A 351 15.67 3.37 26.51
N ILE A 352 16.55 2.42 26.22
CA ILE A 352 17.72 2.64 25.37
C ILE A 352 17.78 1.47 24.38
N ILE A 353 17.94 1.80 23.09
CA ILE A 353 18.31 0.86 22.03
C ILE A 353 19.83 0.81 21.98
N THR A 354 20.37 -0.39 22.17
CA THR A 354 21.81 -0.62 22.23
C THR A 354 22.35 -1.30 20.98
N GLU A 355 23.68 -1.27 20.81
CA GLU A 355 24.38 -2.05 19.77
C GLU A 355 23.91 -3.51 19.72
N THR A 356 23.78 -4.17 20.89
CA THR A 356 23.32 -5.56 20.96
C THR A 356 21.88 -5.76 20.47
N ASP A 357 21.02 -4.75 20.66
CA ASP A 357 19.64 -4.81 20.16
C ASP A 357 19.60 -4.75 18.64
N ILE A 358 20.44 -3.91 18.03
CA ILE A 358 20.58 -3.83 16.57
C ILE A 358 21.09 -5.17 16.01
N LEU A 359 22.15 -5.74 16.60
CA LEU A 359 22.68 -7.04 16.15
C LEU A 359 21.64 -8.17 16.29
N SER A 360 20.78 -8.12 17.31
CA SER A 360 19.70 -9.09 17.52
C SER A 360 18.59 -9.04 16.46
N THR A 361 18.55 -7.99 15.63
CA THR A 361 17.55 -7.86 14.56
C THR A 361 17.86 -8.75 13.35
N GLY A 362 19.11 -9.17 13.20
CA GLY A 362 19.58 -9.90 12.02
C GLY A 362 19.86 -8.99 10.80
N LEU A 363 19.73 -7.67 10.93
CA LEU A 363 20.07 -6.70 9.87
C LEU A 363 21.54 -6.78 9.48
N ILE A 364 22.41 -6.98 10.47
CA ILE A 364 23.85 -7.04 10.28
C ILE A 364 24.28 -8.46 10.60
N MET A 365 24.54 -9.27 9.56
CA MET A 365 25.28 -10.51 9.76
C MET A 365 26.69 -10.16 10.21
N VAL A 366 26.93 -10.23 11.52
CA VAL A 366 28.29 -10.35 12.02
C VAL A 366 28.79 -11.70 11.54
N MET A 367 29.71 -11.70 10.56
CA MET A 367 30.57 -12.86 10.33
C MET A 367 31.34 -13.07 11.63
N PHE A 368 30.83 -13.91 12.52
CA PHE A 368 31.64 -14.47 13.58
C PHE A 368 32.70 -15.35 12.89
N GLN A 369 33.85 -14.76 12.59
CA GLN A 369 35.07 -15.53 12.40
C GLN A 369 35.33 -16.25 13.73
N LYS A 370 34.88 -17.51 13.82
CA LYS A 370 35.39 -18.43 14.83
C LYS A 370 36.90 -18.56 14.59
N PRO A 371 37.74 -18.46 15.64
CA PRO A 371 39.14 -18.85 15.51
C PRO A 371 39.20 -20.33 15.13
N HIS A 372 40.09 -20.63 14.18
CA HIS A 372 40.45 -21.95 13.70
C HIS A 372 40.68 -22.94 14.84
N ASP A 373 40.04 -24.11 14.72
CA ASP A 373 40.47 -25.47 15.10
C ASP A 373 39.24 -26.34 14.80
N SER A 374 39.20 -27.34 13.92
CA SER A 374 40.19 -28.15 13.24
C SER A 374 39.51 -28.72 11.98
N LEU A 375 40.30 -28.96 10.93
CA LEU A 375 39.84 -29.53 9.66
C LEU A 375 39.14 -30.89 9.84
N GLU A 376 37.95 -31.03 9.28
CA GLU A 376 37.55 -32.28 8.64
C GLU A 376 36.72 -31.96 7.38
N CYS A 377 37.34 -32.24 6.25
CA CYS A 377 36.79 -32.11 4.91
C CYS A 377 35.70 -33.17 4.69
N LEU A 378 34.53 -32.77 4.20
CA LEU A 378 33.71 -33.64 3.37
C LEU A 378 33.10 -32.85 2.21
N GLU A 379 33.62 -33.12 1.01
CA GLU A 379 33.07 -32.74 -0.29
C GLU A 379 31.72 -33.42 -0.57
N PRO A 380 30.91 -32.88 -1.50
CA PRO A 380 29.53 -33.31 -1.72
C PRO A 380 29.45 -34.56 -2.61
N LEU A 381 28.78 -35.61 -2.12
CA LEU A 381 28.36 -36.72 -2.98
C LEU A 381 27.11 -36.32 -3.77
N SER A 382 27.35 -35.89 -5.00
CA SER A 382 26.41 -35.98 -6.11
C SER A 382 26.13 -37.45 -6.44
N THR A 383 24.87 -37.90 -6.42
CA THR A 383 24.36 -38.85 -7.42
C THR A 383 22.83 -38.91 -7.41
N ASN A 384 22.24 -38.50 -8.54
CA ASN A 384 21.01 -39.10 -9.07
C ASN A 384 21.16 -40.63 -9.08
N ILE A 385 20.10 -41.39 -8.81
CA ILE A 385 19.73 -42.56 -9.63
C ILE A 385 18.26 -42.91 -9.37
N CYS A 386 17.60 -43.14 -10.50
CA CYS A 386 16.19 -43.44 -10.71
C CYS A 386 15.69 -44.72 -10.03
N LEU A 387 14.38 -44.69 -9.76
CA LEU A 387 13.49 -45.84 -9.67
C LEU A 387 13.57 -46.74 -10.92
N ASN A 388 13.66 -48.05 -10.73
CA ASN A 388 12.68 -49.07 -11.16
C ASN A 388 13.31 -50.47 -10.94
N ILE A 389 12.74 -51.28 -10.05
CA ILE A 389 11.72 -52.31 -10.33
C ILE A 389 12.29 -53.45 -11.21
N ILE A 390 12.55 -54.56 -10.49
CA ILE A 390 12.81 -55.97 -10.87
C ILE A 390 14.22 -56.30 -11.34
#